data_AF-A0A4Q4DCY2-F1
#
_entry.id   AF-A0A4Q4DCY2-F1
#
_cell.length_a   1.000
_cell.length_b   1.000
_cell.length_c   1.000
_cell.angle_alpha   90.00
_cell.angle_beta   90.00
_cell.angle_gamma   90.00
#
_symmetry.space_group_name_H-M   'P 1'
#
loop_
_entity.id
_entity.type
_entity.pdbx_description
1 polymer ?
#
loop_
_entity_poly.entity_id
_entity_poly.type
_entity_poly.pdbx_seq_one_letter_code
_entity_poly.pdbx_strand_id
1 'polypeptide(L)'
;MLDAGHDAPRIAHLLDRLPVEILGRLRPDRVMPRPTPPRIYDPKGGRPPKHDGEFVCGDTSTWGAEQTVTTTDTRLYGKATAQAWDRRHPRLTRRAAWIDYDGPLPVIEGTAIRLTAEKLPSGGVNNRVWLW
;
A
#
# COMPACT_ATOMS: atom_id res chain seq x y z
N MET A 1 -1.72 13.14 6.93
CA MET A 1 -1.94 12.78 5.52
C MET A 1 -0.74 13.23 4.70
N LEU A 2 -0.25 12.39 3.79
CA LEU A 2 0.95 12.64 2.97
C LEU A 2 0.62 12.50 1.48
N ASP A 3 1.32 13.26 0.63
CA ASP A 3 1.20 13.15 -0.83
C ASP A 3 2.25 12.18 -1.42
N ALA A 4 2.06 11.74 -2.67
CA ALA A 4 2.79 10.65 -3.33
C ALA A 4 4.31 10.83 -3.51
N GLY A 5 4.85 12.00 -3.16
CA GLY A 5 6.28 12.28 -3.09
C GLY A 5 6.91 11.99 -1.73
N HIS A 6 6.12 11.77 -0.68
CA HIS A 6 6.61 11.52 0.67
C HIS A 6 6.84 10.03 0.92
N ASP A 7 7.82 9.72 1.77
CA ASP A 7 8.09 8.35 2.23
C ASP A 7 7.18 8.02 3.43
N ALA A 8 5.91 7.73 3.14
CA ALA A 8 4.93 7.34 4.16
C ALA A 8 5.38 6.14 5.02
N PRO A 9 6.00 5.08 4.45
CA PRO A 9 6.57 3.99 5.23
C PRO A 9 7.63 4.45 6.24
N ARG A 10 8.52 5.37 5.87
CA ARG A 10 9.51 5.91 6.80
C ARG A 10 8.85 6.61 7.99
N ILE A 11 7.84 7.44 7.72
CA ILE A 11 7.12 8.16 8.77
C ILE A 11 6.36 7.17 9.67
N ALA A 12 5.69 6.17 9.09
CA ALA A 12 5.02 5.11 9.85
C ALA A 12 6.01 4.37 10.77
N HIS A 13 7.19 3.98 10.27
CA HIS A 13 8.22 3.35 11.07
C HIS A 13 8.74 4.21 12.23
N LEU A 14 8.93 5.51 12.00
CA LEU A 14 9.40 6.43 13.04
C LEU A 14 8.35 6.66 14.14
N LEU A 15 7.07 6.51 13.82
CA LEU A 15 5.94 6.79 14.71
C LEU A 15 5.27 5.50 15.24
N ASP A 16 5.85 4.33 15.03
CA ASP A 16 5.30 3.00 15.37
C ASP A 16 4.95 2.80 16.87
N ARG A 17 5.45 3.69 17.75
CA ARG A 17 5.15 3.67 19.19
C ARG A 17 4.16 4.74 19.65
N LEU A 18 3.56 5.46 18.71
CA LEU A 18 2.58 6.49 18.98
C LEU A 18 1.20 6.02 18.51
N PRO A 19 0.11 6.44 19.18
CA PRO A 19 -1.25 6.07 18.79
C PRO A 19 -1.71 6.92 17.59
N VAL A 20 -0.98 6.86 16.48
CA VAL A 20 -1.23 7.64 15.27
C VAL A 20 -1.23 6.73 14.05
N GLU A 21 -2.13 7.01 13.12
CA GLU A 21 -2.17 6.35 11.82
C GLU A 21 -1.66 7.31 10.73
N ILE A 22 -0.91 6.76 9.79
CA ILE A 22 -0.36 7.50 8.66
C ILE A 22 -1.09 7.07 7.41
N LEU A 23 -1.66 8.05 6.70
CA LEU A 23 -2.28 7.85 5.40
C LEU A 23 -1.51 8.64 4.36
N GLY A 24 -0.90 7.93 3.41
CA GLY A 24 -0.14 8.50 2.30
C GLY A 24 -0.76 8.15 0.95
N ARG A 25 -0.73 9.10 0.02
CA ARG A 25 -1.08 8.81 -1.38
C ARG A 25 0.04 7.99 -2.02
N LEU A 26 -0.35 6.98 -2.80
CA LEU A 26 0.56 6.19 -3.63
C LEU A 26 0.45 6.61 -5.09
N ARG A 27 1.55 6.41 -5.81
CA ARG A 27 1.54 6.44 -7.27
C ARG A 27 0.85 5.17 -7.81
N PRO A 28 0.12 5.24 -8.94
CA PRO A 28 -0.61 4.10 -9.48
C PRO A 28 0.30 2.99 -10.03
N ASP A 29 1.58 3.25 -10.25
CA ASP A 29 2.59 2.28 -10.70
C ASP A 29 3.28 1.54 -9.54
N ARG A 30 2.85 1.76 -8.29
CA ARG A 30 3.46 1.10 -7.13
C ARG A 30 3.15 -0.40 -7.09
N VAL A 31 4.19 -1.17 -6.78
CA VAL A 31 4.11 -2.60 -6.48
C VAL A 31 4.25 -2.79 -4.97
N MET A 32 3.28 -3.48 -4.38
CA MET A 32 3.16 -3.71 -2.94
C MET A 32 3.15 -5.22 -2.68
N PRO A 33 4.28 -5.85 -2.34
CA PRO A 33 4.26 -7.27 -2.05
C PRO A 33 3.28 -7.70 -0.96
N ARG A 34 2.89 -8.97 -1.03
CA ARG A 34 2.16 -9.69 0.02
C ARG A 34 3.09 -10.11 1.15
N PRO A 35 2.55 -10.33 2.37
CA PRO A 35 3.35 -10.86 3.45
C PRO A 35 3.74 -12.29 3.11
N THR A 36 4.98 -12.66 3.40
CA THR A 36 5.40 -14.04 3.20
C THR A 36 4.62 -14.95 4.14
N PRO A 37 4.00 -16.04 3.63
CA PRO A 37 3.32 -16.99 4.48
C PRO A 37 4.29 -17.60 5.50
N PRO A 38 3.79 -18.09 6.65
CA PRO A 38 4.63 -18.78 7.63
C PRO A 38 5.49 -19.85 6.97
N ARG A 39 6.76 -19.94 7.39
CA ARG A 39 7.73 -20.86 6.78
C ARG A 39 7.25 -22.31 6.90
N ILE A 40 7.09 -22.96 5.76
CA ILE A 40 7.01 -24.42 5.67
C ILE A 40 8.45 -24.93 5.47
N TYR A 41 8.82 -26.00 6.18
CA TYR A 41 10.13 -26.61 6.04
C TYR A 41 10.34 -27.09 4.59
N ASP A 42 11.42 -26.63 3.95
CA ASP A 42 11.83 -27.09 2.63
C ASP A 42 13.06 -27.99 2.77
N PRO A 43 12.96 -29.30 2.46
CA PRO A 43 14.08 -30.23 2.55
C PRO A 43 15.23 -29.90 1.60
N LYS A 44 15.01 -29.09 0.56
CA LYS A 44 16.08 -28.60 -0.34
C LYS A 44 16.84 -27.40 0.23
N GLY A 45 16.41 -26.87 1.37
CA GLY A 45 17.00 -25.70 2.00
C GLY A 45 16.74 -24.40 1.23
N GLY A 46 17.34 -23.30 1.70
CA GLY A 46 17.23 -21.97 1.07
C GLY A 46 16.77 -20.87 2.01
N ARG A 47 17.16 -19.63 1.69
CA ARG A 47 16.75 -18.44 2.44
C ARG A 47 15.26 -18.18 2.20
N PRO A 48 14.42 -18.08 3.24
CA PRO A 48 13.02 -17.72 3.08
C PRO A 48 12.88 -16.39 2.34
N PRO A 49 11.93 -16.27 1.39
CA PRO A 49 11.64 -14.99 0.78
C PRO A 49 11.14 -14.01 1.86
N LYS A 50 11.48 -12.73 1.70
CA LYS A 50 11.00 -11.65 2.57
C LYS A 50 9.66 -11.07 2.10
N HIS A 51 9.34 -11.29 0.83
CA HIS A 51 8.19 -10.76 0.11
C HIS A 51 7.56 -11.91 -0.66
N ASP A 52 6.23 -12.00 -0.66
CA ASP A 52 5.49 -12.93 -1.51
C ASP A 52 4.82 -12.18 -2.68
N GLY A 53 3.94 -12.86 -3.42
CA GLY A 53 3.31 -12.41 -4.65
C GLY A 53 2.98 -10.91 -4.73
N GLU A 54 3.16 -10.35 -5.92
CA GLU A 54 3.06 -8.91 -6.17
C GLU A 54 1.62 -8.42 -6.22
N PHE A 55 1.35 -7.26 -5.60
CA PHE A 55 0.14 -6.48 -5.82
C PHE A 55 0.55 -5.21 -6.57
N VAL A 56 0.16 -5.09 -7.83
CA VAL A 56 0.51 -3.95 -8.68
C VAL A 56 -0.70 -3.02 -8.74
N CYS A 57 -0.57 -1.81 -8.20
CA CYS A 57 -1.67 -0.83 -8.15
C CYS A 57 -2.27 -0.53 -9.55
N GLY A 58 -1.45 -0.65 -10.59
CA GLY A 58 -1.83 -0.42 -11.98
C GLY A 58 -2.43 -1.63 -12.69
N ASP A 59 -2.34 -2.83 -12.13
CA ASP A 59 -2.79 -4.08 -12.77
C ASP A 59 -3.81 -4.83 -11.92
N THR A 60 -5.06 -4.76 -12.35
CA THR A 60 -6.22 -5.35 -11.66
C THR A 60 -6.12 -6.86 -11.51
N SER A 61 -5.42 -7.55 -12.42
CA SER A 61 -5.27 -9.01 -12.38
C SER A 61 -4.46 -9.48 -11.17
N THR A 62 -3.68 -8.59 -10.56
CA THR A 62 -2.78 -8.89 -9.45
C THR A 62 -3.40 -8.67 -8.07
N TRP A 63 -4.61 -8.10 -7.96
CA TRP A 63 -5.12 -7.63 -6.66
C TRP A 63 -5.57 -8.77 -5.74
N GLY A 64 -6.21 -9.79 -6.32
CA GLY A 64 -6.96 -10.79 -5.58
C GLY A 64 -8.20 -10.19 -4.91
N ALA A 65 -8.83 -10.95 -4.02
CA ALA A 65 -10.05 -10.52 -3.32
C ALA A 65 -9.80 -9.32 -2.40
N GLU A 66 -10.71 -8.35 -2.43
CA GLU A 66 -10.78 -7.26 -1.46
C GLU A 66 -11.16 -7.80 -0.07
N GLN A 67 -10.53 -7.27 0.98
CA GLN A 67 -10.90 -7.60 2.36
C GLN A 67 -12.02 -6.70 2.88
N THR A 68 -12.08 -5.46 2.42
CA THR A 68 -13.14 -4.52 2.82
C THR A 68 -13.47 -3.63 1.65
N VAL A 69 -14.77 -3.39 1.46
CA VAL A 69 -15.29 -2.46 0.47
C VAL A 69 -16.34 -1.58 1.14
N THR A 70 -16.14 -0.27 1.08
CA THR A 70 -17.11 0.71 1.55
C THR A 70 -17.54 1.60 0.39
N THR A 71 -18.81 1.97 0.39
CA THR A 71 -19.39 2.84 -0.62
C THR A 71 -20.15 3.96 0.04
N THR A 72 -20.05 5.17 -0.49
CA THR A 72 -20.77 6.33 0.02
C THR A 72 -21.16 7.25 -1.12
N ASP A 73 -22.41 7.68 -1.14
CA ASP A 73 -22.86 8.70 -2.07
C ASP A 73 -22.45 10.08 -1.57
N THR A 74 -21.81 10.85 -2.45
CA THR A 74 -21.33 12.18 -2.14
C THR A 74 -21.91 13.20 -3.10
N ARG A 75 -22.25 14.39 -2.58
CA ARG A 75 -22.80 15.47 -3.40
C ARG A 75 -21.85 15.89 -4.54
N LEU A 76 -20.55 15.92 -4.25
CA LEU A 76 -19.53 16.45 -5.16
C LEU A 76 -18.96 15.39 -6.11
N TYR A 77 -18.73 14.17 -5.63
CA TYR A 77 -18.04 13.12 -6.38
C TYR A 77 -18.97 12.02 -6.91
N GLY A 78 -20.27 12.13 -6.64
CA GLY A 78 -21.21 11.03 -6.88
C GLY A 78 -20.89 9.85 -5.95
N LYS A 79 -21.10 8.64 -6.43
CA LYS A 79 -20.77 7.42 -5.68
C LYS A 79 -19.25 7.27 -5.52
N ALA A 80 -18.77 7.23 -4.28
CA ALA A 80 -17.37 6.96 -3.95
C ALA A 80 -17.25 5.54 -3.38
N THR A 81 -16.31 4.77 -3.91
CA THR A 81 -16.01 3.40 -3.46
C THR A 81 -14.56 3.35 -2.99
N ALA A 82 -14.35 2.88 -1.77
CA ALA A 82 -13.03 2.52 -1.24
C ALA A 82 -12.93 1.00 -1.13
N GLN A 83 -11.88 0.43 -1.73
CA GLN A 83 -11.55 -0.99 -1.69
C GLN A 83 -10.21 -1.14 -0.97
N ALA A 84 -10.13 -2.07 -0.02
CA ALA A 84 -8.96 -2.23 0.83
C ALA A 84 -8.39 -3.65 0.80
N TRP A 85 -7.05 -3.71 0.75
CA TRP A 85 -6.24 -4.91 0.90
C TRP A 85 -5.21 -4.67 2.00
N ASP A 86 -5.42 -5.34 3.12
CA ASP A 86 -4.56 -5.31 4.29
C ASP A 86 -3.28 -6.11 4.08
N ARG A 87 -2.32 -5.87 4.96
CA ARG A 87 -0.99 -6.48 4.98
C ARG A 87 -0.29 -6.36 3.62
N ARG A 88 -0.37 -5.19 3.02
CA ARG A 88 0.43 -4.80 1.86
C ARG A 88 1.57 -3.94 2.34
N HIS A 89 2.74 -4.08 1.74
CA HIS A 89 3.90 -3.29 2.15
C HIS A 89 4.73 -2.91 0.94
N PRO A 90 5.27 -1.68 0.90
CA PRO A 90 6.20 -1.31 -0.15
C PRO A 90 7.54 -2.04 0.06
N ARG A 91 8.20 -2.38 -1.04
CA ARG A 91 9.55 -2.92 -0.99
C ARG A 91 10.54 -1.79 -0.74
N LEU A 92 11.02 -1.70 0.50
CA LEU A 92 12.05 -0.73 0.87
C LEU A 92 13.39 -1.08 0.22
N THR A 93 14.14 -0.03 -0.16
CA THR A 93 15.51 -0.14 -0.68
C THR A 93 16.42 0.77 0.12
N ARG A 94 17.72 0.47 0.20
CA ARG A 94 18.72 1.33 0.88
C ARG A 94 19.03 2.57 0.04
N ARG A 95 18.06 3.47 -0.04
CA ARG A 95 18.11 4.74 -0.78
C ARG A 95 17.28 5.79 -0.04
N ALA A 96 17.50 7.06 -0.37
CA ALA A 96 16.75 8.19 0.21
C ALA A 96 16.70 8.11 1.75
N ALA A 97 15.52 8.10 2.34
CA ALA A 97 15.33 8.11 3.80
C ALA A 97 15.81 6.83 4.53
N TRP A 98 16.28 5.81 3.79
CA TRP A 98 16.75 4.54 4.31
C TRP A 98 18.25 4.29 4.06
N ILE A 99 19.00 5.30 3.59
CA ILE A 99 20.43 5.14 3.26
C ILE A 99 21.28 4.77 4.47
N ASP A 100 21.05 5.42 5.60
CA ASP A 100 21.78 5.22 6.86
C ASP A 100 21.05 4.29 7.83
N TYR A 101 20.05 3.53 7.35
CA TYR A 101 19.33 2.59 8.19
C TYR A 101 20.23 1.39 8.55
N ASP A 102 20.48 1.21 9.84
CA ASP A 102 21.29 0.10 10.33
C ASP A 102 20.51 -1.23 10.34
N GLY A 103 21.19 -2.31 9.98
CA GLY A 103 20.62 -3.64 9.93
C GLY A 103 19.70 -3.93 8.73
N PRO A 104 18.89 -5.00 8.81
CA PRO A 104 17.96 -5.38 7.76
C PRO A 104 16.81 -4.37 7.66
N LEU A 105 16.50 -3.90 6.45
CA LEU A 105 15.33 -3.05 6.24
C LEU A 105 14.07 -3.74 6.79
N PRO A 106 13.16 -3.03 7.46
CA PRO A 106 11.96 -3.63 8.02
C PRO A 106 11.00 -4.08 6.91
N VAL A 107 9.98 -4.86 7.31
CA VAL A 107 8.72 -4.96 6.59
C VAL A 107 7.74 -4.14 7.40
N ILE A 108 7.13 -3.14 6.77
CA ILE A 108 6.14 -2.28 7.40
C ILE A 108 4.85 -2.59 6.69
N GLU A 109 4.01 -3.40 7.33
CA GLU A 109 2.70 -3.75 6.82
C GLU A 109 1.75 -2.56 6.98
N GLY A 110 0.84 -2.41 6.03
CA GLY A 110 -0.24 -1.43 6.06
C GLY A 110 -1.33 -1.84 5.08
N THR A 111 -2.31 -0.97 4.89
CA THR A 111 -3.48 -1.29 4.06
C THR A 111 -3.42 -0.51 2.77
N ALA A 112 -3.30 -1.21 1.63
CA ALA A 112 -3.47 -0.57 0.34
C ALA A 112 -4.95 -0.28 0.12
N ILE A 113 -5.29 0.98 -0.16
CA ILE A 113 -6.67 1.42 -0.39
C ILE A 113 -6.76 2.03 -1.79
N ARG A 114 -7.68 1.52 -2.59
CA ARG A 114 -8.09 2.13 -3.85
C ARG A 114 -9.35 2.94 -3.64
N LEU A 115 -9.29 4.22 -3.97
CA LEU A 115 -10.44 5.12 -3.97
C LEU A 115 -10.84 5.44 -5.42
N THR A 116 -12.11 5.19 -5.74
CA THR A 116 -12.73 5.55 -7.02
C THR A 116 -13.99 6.36 -6.77
N ALA A 117 -14.11 7.50 -7.44
CA ALA A 117 -15.35 8.27 -7.48
C ALA A 117 -16.11 7.96 -8.76
N GLU A 118 -17.34 8.44 -8.89
CA GLU A 118 -18.10 8.44 -10.13
C GLU A 118 -17.72 9.66 -11.00
N LYS A 119 -17.60 10.84 -10.38
CA LYS A 119 -17.24 12.08 -11.07
C LYS A 119 -16.28 12.95 -10.26
N LEU A 120 -15.57 13.83 -10.96
CA LEU A 120 -14.82 14.92 -10.33
C LEU A 120 -15.58 16.23 -10.48
N PRO A 121 -15.62 17.10 -9.44
CA PRO A 121 -16.25 18.41 -9.53
C PRO A 121 -15.70 19.30 -10.65
N SER A 122 -14.43 19.10 -11.01
CA SER A 122 -13.75 19.83 -12.09
C SER A 122 -14.10 19.33 -13.50
N GLY A 123 -14.87 18.24 -13.64
CA GLY A 123 -15.15 17.60 -14.93
C GLY A 123 -13.96 16.85 -15.55
N GLY A 124 -12.82 16.78 -14.86
CA GLY A 124 -11.63 16.07 -15.32
C GLY A 124 -11.78 14.55 -15.31
N VAL A 125 -10.79 13.86 -15.92
CA VAL A 125 -10.72 12.40 -15.93
C VAL A 125 -10.59 11.88 -14.51
N ASN A 126 -11.47 10.94 -14.17
CA ASN A 126 -11.55 10.34 -12.84
C ASN A 126 -10.43 9.32 -12.65
N ASN A 127 -9.23 9.82 -12.35
CA ASN A 127 -8.08 8.97 -12.06
C ASN A 127 -8.24 8.34 -10.67
N ARG A 128 -8.09 7.02 -10.63
CA ARG A 128 -8.12 6.21 -9.42
C ARG A 128 -7.03 6.71 -8.46
N VAL A 129 -7.38 6.96 -7.21
CA VAL A 129 -6.43 7.33 -6.16
C VAL A 129 -6.05 6.08 -5.39
N TRP A 130 -4.75 5.90 -5.16
CA TRP A 130 -4.23 4.88 -4.27
C TRP A 130 -3.73 5.52 -2.99
N LEU A 131 -4.01 4.89 -1.87
CA LEU A 131 -3.56 5.27 -0.54
C LEU A 131 -2.93 4.06 0.15
N TRP A 132 -2.09 4.33 1.15
CA TRP A 132 -1.51 3.35 2.04
C TRP A 132 -1.19 3.98 3.39
#